data_AF-A0AA88VWM7-F1
#
_entry.id   AF-A0AA88VWM7-F1
#
_cell.length_a   1.000
_cell.length_b   1.000
_cell.length_c   1.000
_cell.angle_alpha   90.00
_cell.angle_beta   90.00
_cell.angle_gamma   90.00
#
_symmetry.space_group_name_H-M   'P 1'
#
loop_
_entity.id
_entity.type
_entity.pdbx_description
1 polymer ?
#
loop_
_entity_poly.entity_id
_entity_poly.type
_entity_poly.pdbx_seq_one_letter_code
_entity_poly.pdbx_strand_id
1 'polypeptide(L)'
;MASLLESALPLSHSVSSSLTSSSSISALTCLFPTNVRTHNQLLHPRSISYPKKPLVCQLALDEASFFEPPKAEIIGSLKIKLLSAVSGLNKGLAASEDDLRKADEAAKEIEAVGGPVDLSVDLDKLQGRWKLIYSSAFSSRTLGGSRPGPPTGRLLPITLGQVFQRIDVLSKDFDNIVELELGAPWPLPPVEVTATLAHKFEVTGSSGVKIVFQKTTVKTTGNLSQIPPLEVPQLPEALRPPTNRGSGEFEVTFLDSDTRITRGDRGELRVFVIS
;
A
#
# COMPACT_ATOMS: atom_id res chain seq x y z
N MET A 1 25.84 6.99 -61.65
CA MET A 1 26.09 5.58 -62.03
C MET A 1 26.03 4.80 -60.73
N ALA A 2 24.94 4.06 -60.47
CA ALA A 2 24.77 2.64 -60.84
C ALA A 2 25.78 1.74 -60.08
N SER A 3 25.40 0.66 -59.38
CA SER A 3 24.10 -0.05 -59.36
C SER A 3 23.91 -0.96 -58.12
N LEU A 4 22.65 -1.32 -57.90
CA LEU A 4 22.06 -2.42 -57.12
C LEU A 4 22.91 -3.67 -56.84
N LEU A 5 22.57 -4.34 -55.72
CA LEU A 5 22.59 -5.81 -55.63
C LEU A 5 21.50 -6.30 -54.65
N GLU A 6 20.62 -7.18 -55.11
CA GLU A 6 19.53 -7.83 -54.36
C GLU A 6 19.92 -9.24 -53.88
N SER A 7 19.32 -9.70 -52.77
CA SER A 7 18.86 -11.09 -52.50
C SER A 7 18.26 -11.13 -51.09
N ALA A 8 16.98 -11.45 -50.87
CA ALA A 8 16.20 -12.68 -51.12
C ALA A 8 16.22 -13.65 -49.92
N LEU A 9 15.03 -14.03 -49.44
CA LEU A 9 14.73 -14.90 -48.29
C LEU A 9 15.02 -16.39 -48.59
N PRO A 10 14.98 -17.29 -47.58
CA PRO A 10 13.73 -18.08 -47.44
C PRO A 10 13.30 -18.46 -46.00
N LEU A 11 12.05 -18.94 -45.88
CA LEU A 11 11.43 -19.52 -44.68
C LEU A 11 11.86 -20.98 -44.41
N SER A 12 11.80 -21.38 -43.14
CA SER A 12 11.31 -22.70 -42.66
C SER A 12 10.95 -22.56 -41.16
N HIS A 13 9.74 -22.92 -40.67
CA HIS A 13 9.20 -24.28 -40.44
C HIS A 13 10.13 -25.10 -39.50
N SER A 14 9.72 -25.66 -38.35
CA SER A 14 8.40 -26.25 -38.03
C SER A 14 8.23 -26.77 -36.58
N VAL A 15 7.01 -27.23 -36.26
CA VAL A 15 6.58 -28.24 -35.25
C VAL A 15 6.68 -27.95 -33.73
N SER A 16 5.50 -27.62 -33.19
CA SER A 16 4.81 -28.19 -32.01
C SER A 16 5.51 -29.18 -31.05
N SER A 17 5.29 -29.00 -29.75
CA SER A 17 4.93 -30.13 -28.87
C SER A 17 4.08 -29.67 -27.67
N SER A 18 2.84 -30.16 -27.63
CA SER A 18 1.96 -30.10 -26.46
C SER A 18 2.09 -31.39 -25.67
N LEU A 19 2.30 -31.31 -24.35
CA LEU A 19 2.11 -32.45 -23.46
C LEU A 19 1.24 -32.06 -22.26
N THR A 20 0.20 -32.86 -22.06
CA THR A 20 -0.78 -32.82 -20.98
C THR A 20 -0.37 -33.77 -19.84
N SER A 21 -1.23 -33.88 -18.83
CA SER A 21 -1.21 -34.85 -17.70
C SER A 21 -0.27 -34.51 -16.54
N SER A 22 -0.59 -34.84 -15.28
CA SER A 22 -1.90 -35.11 -14.65
C SER A 22 -1.77 -35.11 -13.12
N SER A 23 -2.91 -34.92 -12.45
CA SER A 23 -3.16 -35.07 -11.01
C SER A 23 -2.33 -36.09 -10.21
N SER A 24 -2.07 -35.75 -8.94
CA SER A 24 -1.88 -36.73 -7.87
C SER A 24 -2.47 -36.20 -6.56
N ILE A 25 -3.45 -36.92 -6.03
CA ILE A 25 -4.11 -36.66 -4.75
C ILE A 25 -3.36 -37.45 -3.67
N SER A 26 -3.23 -36.89 -2.46
CA SER A 26 -2.85 -37.67 -1.27
C SER A 26 -3.50 -37.07 -0.03
N ALA A 27 -4.66 -37.61 0.33
CA ALA A 27 -5.22 -37.48 1.67
C ALA A 27 -4.75 -38.67 2.50
N LEU A 28 -4.38 -38.45 3.76
CA LEU A 28 -4.23 -39.52 4.75
C LEU A 28 -4.93 -39.16 6.06
N THR A 29 -5.61 -40.16 6.60
CA THR A 29 -6.64 -40.03 7.62
C THR A 29 -6.12 -40.45 9.00
N CYS A 30 -6.81 -39.96 10.03
CA CYS A 30 -6.64 -40.26 11.46
C CYS A 30 -6.43 -41.75 11.79
N LEU A 31 -5.53 -42.06 12.74
CA LEU A 31 -5.57 -43.29 13.54
C LEU A 31 -5.10 -43.04 14.99
N PHE A 32 -5.99 -43.30 15.96
CA PHE A 32 -5.62 -43.67 17.34
C PHE A 32 -5.64 -45.20 17.44
N PRO A 33 -4.67 -45.85 18.12
CA PRO A 33 -4.97 -46.59 19.38
C PRO A 33 -3.74 -46.62 20.37
N THR A 34 -3.73 -47.19 21.59
CA THR A 34 -4.74 -47.94 22.38
C THR A 34 -4.55 -47.74 23.90
N ASN A 35 -5.64 -47.99 24.65
CA ASN A 35 -5.78 -48.44 26.04
C ASN A 35 -4.56 -49.14 26.73
N VAL A 36 -4.24 -48.76 27.98
CA VAL A 36 -3.53 -49.60 28.97
C VAL A 36 -4.31 -49.58 30.29
N ARG A 37 -4.28 -50.71 31.01
CA ARG A 37 -5.31 -51.15 31.95
C ARG A 37 -4.78 -51.28 33.40
N THR A 38 -5.58 -50.83 34.38
CA THR A 38 -5.63 -51.27 35.80
C THR A 38 -4.35 -51.55 36.61
N HIS A 39 -4.29 -50.96 37.81
CA HIS A 39 -4.14 -51.80 39.01
C HIS A 39 -5.04 -51.32 40.17
N ASN A 40 -5.58 -52.26 40.93
CA ASN A 40 -6.47 -52.02 42.07
C ASN A 40 -5.67 -51.62 43.32
N GLN A 41 -6.33 -50.92 44.26
CA GLN A 41 -6.22 -51.26 45.68
C GLN A 41 -7.50 -50.86 46.44
N LEU A 42 -7.94 -51.77 47.31
CA LEU A 42 -9.25 -51.79 47.95
C LEU A 42 -9.02 -51.79 49.47
N LEU A 43 -9.46 -50.75 50.18
CA LEU A 43 -9.59 -50.79 51.65
C LEU A 43 -10.84 -50.02 52.10
N HIS A 44 -11.81 -50.79 52.60
CA HIS A 44 -12.94 -50.37 53.43
C HIS A 44 -12.51 -50.28 54.91
N PRO A 45 -13.38 -49.89 55.87
CA PRO A 45 -14.54 -48.98 55.80
C PRO A 45 -14.58 -47.95 56.96
N ARG A 46 -15.52 -46.98 56.90
CA ARG A 46 -16.47 -46.78 58.02
C ARG A 46 -17.70 -45.98 57.62
N SER A 47 -18.86 -46.49 58.02
CA SER A 47 -20.18 -45.90 57.81
C SER A 47 -20.46 -44.81 58.84
N ILE A 48 -20.92 -43.64 58.39
CA ILE A 48 -21.80 -42.75 59.16
C ILE A 48 -22.88 -42.23 58.20
N SER A 49 -24.14 -42.47 58.54
CA SER A 49 -25.31 -42.19 57.71
C SER A 49 -26.03 -40.91 58.13
N TYR A 50 -26.19 -39.96 57.19
CA TYR A 50 -27.09 -38.81 57.35
C TYR A 50 -27.89 -38.55 56.04
N PRO A 51 -29.11 -37.97 56.12
CA PRO A 51 -30.12 -38.12 55.07
C PRO A 51 -29.89 -37.26 53.82
N LYS A 52 -30.34 -37.80 52.69
CA LYS A 52 -30.26 -37.18 51.35
C LYS A 52 -31.10 -35.89 51.27
N LYS A 53 -30.54 -34.84 50.68
CA LYS A 53 -31.27 -33.78 49.98
C LYS A 53 -30.74 -33.72 48.53
N PRO A 54 -31.58 -33.74 47.49
CA PRO A 54 -31.12 -33.54 46.13
C PRO A 54 -30.82 -32.06 45.91
N LEU A 55 -29.54 -31.69 45.87
CA LEU A 55 -29.16 -30.38 45.32
C LEU A 55 -29.17 -30.50 43.80
N VAL A 56 -30.09 -29.77 43.15
CA VAL A 56 -30.10 -29.66 41.68
C VAL A 56 -28.92 -28.80 41.26
N CYS A 57 -27.85 -29.43 40.77
CA CYS A 57 -26.76 -28.72 40.11
C CYS A 57 -27.21 -28.34 38.70
N GLN A 58 -27.99 -27.26 38.58
CA GLN A 58 -28.12 -26.55 37.31
C GLN A 58 -26.79 -25.84 37.02
N LEU A 59 -25.90 -26.58 36.35
CA LEU A 59 -24.80 -25.97 35.61
C LEU A 59 -25.43 -25.12 34.51
N ALA A 60 -25.52 -23.82 34.76
CA ALA A 60 -25.63 -22.86 33.68
C ALA A 60 -24.40 -23.07 32.80
N LEU A 61 -24.60 -23.57 31.58
CA LEU A 61 -23.65 -23.31 30.52
C LEU A 61 -23.71 -21.82 30.29
N ASP A 62 -22.70 -21.13 30.81
CA ASP A 62 -22.46 -19.73 30.55
C ASP A 62 -22.30 -19.59 29.04
N GLU A 63 -23.33 -19.07 28.38
CA GLU A 63 -23.32 -18.90 26.94
C GLU A 63 -22.37 -17.74 26.66
N ALA A 64 -21.10 -18.09 26.46
CA ALA A 64 -20.03 -17.20 26.08
C ALA A 64 -20.37 -16.60 24.71
N SER A 65 -21.22 -15.58 24.75
CA SER A 65 -21.53 -14.71 23.63
C SER A 65 -20.21 -14.17 23.11
N PHE A 66 -19.83 -14.70 21.95
CA PHE A 66 -18.64 -14.29 21.23
C PHE A 66 -18.89 -12.88 20.73
N PHE A 67 -18.56 -11.90 21.57
CA PHE A 67 -18.50 -10.49 21.17
C PHE A 67 -17.41 -10.39 20.10
N GLU A 68 -17.82 -10.43 18.83
CA GLU A 68 -16.94 -9.99 17.76
C GLU A 68 -16.48 -8.57 18.10
N PRO A 69 -15.16 -8.30 18.16
CA PRO A 69 -14.68 -6.98 18.51
C PRO A 69 -15.24 -5.98 17.48
N PRO A 70 -15.68 -4.78 17.93
CA PRO A 70 -16.32 -3.82 17.05
C PRO A 70 -15.41 -3.55 15.84
N LYS A 71 -15.99 -3.53 14.63
CA LYS A 71 -15.24 -3.39 13.35
C LYS A 71 -14.17 -2.30 13.36
N ALA A 72 -14.40 -1.19 14.07
CA ALA A 72 -13.44 -0.11 14.26
C ALA A 72 -12.15 -0.52 15.01
N GLU A 73 -12.24 -1.39 16.01
CA GLU A 73 -11.09 -1.92 16.76
C GLU A 73 -10.25 -2.89 15.90
N ILE A 74 -10.92 -3.74 15.12
CA ILE A 74 -10.26 -4.59 14.11
C ILE A 74 -9.48 -3.71 13.13
N ILE A 75 -10.14 -2.72 12.51
CA ILE A 75 -9.50 -1.77 11.59
C ILE A 75 -8.34 -1.02 12.27
N GLY A 76 -8.49 -0.60 13.53
CA GLY A 76 -7.42 0.04 14.31
C GLY A 76 -6.18 -0.84 14.45
N SER A 77 -6.35 -2.12 14.80
CA SER A 77 -5.22 -3.06 14.89
C SER A 77 -4.55 -3.33 13.54
N LEU A 78 -5.32 -3.42 12.46
CA LEU A 78 -4.81 -3.59 11.10
C LEU A 78 -4.08 -2.33 10.59
N LYS A 79 -4.57 -1.12 10.91
CA LYS A 79 -3.84 0.14 10.66
C LYS A 79 -2.48 0.13 11.35
N ILE A 80 -2.40 -0.27 12.62
CA ILE A 80 -1.13 -0.36 13.35
C ILE A 80 -0.19 -1.37 12.67
N LYS A 81 -0.71 -2.52 12.19
CA LYS A 81 0.06 -3.49 11.40
C LYS A 81 0.61 -2.89 10.11
N LEU A 82 -0.21 -2.19 9.33
CA LEU A 82 0.22 -1.51 8.09
C LEU A 82 1.26 -0.41 8.37
N LEU A 83 1.01 0.45 9.35
CA LEU A 83 1.95 1.51 9.77
C LEU A 83 3.29 0.93 10.22
N SER A 84 3.28 -0.19 10.94
CA SER A 84 4.48 -0.92 11.34
C SER A 84 5.23 -1.50 10.15
N ALA A 85 4.52 -2.04 9.15
CA ALA A 85 5.11 -2.60 7.93
C ALA A 85 5.76 -1.55 7.03
N VAL A 86 5.23 -0.31 6.98
CA VAL A 86 5.79 0.78 6.16
C VAL A 86 6.76 1.70 6.90
N SER A 87 6.89 1.54 8.22
CA SER A 87 7.82 2.30 9.05
C SER A 87 9.27 2.10 8.59
N GLY A 88 10.06 3.16 8.56
CA GLY A 88 11.46 3.13 8.14
C GLY A 88 11.72 2.99 6.64
N LEU A 89 10.72 2.65 5.80
CA LEU A 89 10.91 2.42 4.36
C LEU A 89 11.12 3.70 3.52
N ASN A 90 11.27 4.87 4.16
CA ASN A 90 11.39 6.19 3.57
C ASN A 90 10.40 6.41 2.40
N LYS A 91 9.10 6.31 2.70
CA LYS A 91 7.98 6.44 1.75
C LYS A 91 7.96 5.41 0.61
N GLY A 92 8.76 4.34 0.70
CA GLY A 92 8.91 3.28 -0.30
C GLY A 92 10.26 3.28 -1.02
N LEU A 93 11.08 4.33 -0.87
CA LEU A 93 12.40 4.42 -1.51
C LEU A 93 13.40 3.37 -1.01
N ALA A 94 13.24 2.89 0.22
CA ALA A 94 14.10 1.89 0.85
C ALA A 94 13.45 0.49 0.94
N ALA A 95 12.26 0.30 0.35
CA ALA A 95 11.52 -0.96 0.43
C ALA A 95 12.17 -2.09 -0.39
N SER A 96 12.34 -3.26 0.23
CA SER A 96 12.66 -4.50 -0.48
C SER A 96 11.41 -5.16 -1.07
N GLU A 97 11.58 -6.16 -1.95
CA GLU A 97 10.47 -6.95 -2.50
C GLU A 97 9.64 -7.66 -1.40
N ASP A 98 10.28 -8.04 -0.29
CA ASP A 98 9.59 -8.59 0.88
C ASP A 98 8.76 -7.54 1.62
N ASP A 99 9.23 -6.29 1.69
CA ASP A 99 8.50 -5.20 2.35
C ASP A 99 7.34 -4.71 1.49
N LEU A 100 7.51 -4.70 0.17
CA LEU A 100 6.41 -4.48 -0.78
C LEU A 100 5.27 -5.47 -0.54
N ARG A 101 5.60 -6.77 -0.38
CA ARG A 101 4.64 -7.83 -0.10
C ARG A 101 3.96 -7.65 1.26
N LYS A 102 4.71 -7.41 2.35
CA LYS A 102 4.13 -7.19 3.69
C LYS A 102 3.17 -6.00 3.72
N ALA A 103 3.54 -4.90 3.07
CA ALA A 103 2.69 -3.70 2.99
C ALA A 103 1.42 -3.96 2.17
N ASP A 104 1.51 -4.72 1.07
CA ASP A 104 0.36 -5.12 0.26
C ASP A 104 -0.58 -6.09 0.98
N GLU A 105 -0.04 -7.08 1.70
CA GLU A 105 -0.82 -7.99 2.56
C GLU A 105 -1.56 -7.23 3.67
N ALA A 106 -0.87 -6.33 4.39
CA ALA A 106 -1.49 -5.53 5.44
C ALA A 106 -2.54 -4.54 4.90
N ALA A 107 -2.34 -3.97 3.70
CA ALA A 107 -3.34 -3.15 3.04
C ALA A 107 -4.58 -3.97 2.64
N LYS A 108 -4.40 -5.16 2.08
CA LYS A 108 -5.49 -6.07 1.68
C LYS A 108 -6.35 -6.52 2.86
N GLU A 109 -5.77 -6.72 4.04
CA GLU A 109 -6.52 -7.01 5.25
C GLU A 109 -7.45 -5.84 5.65
N ILE A 110 -6.96 -4.59 5.55
CA ILE A 110 -7.77 -3.39 5.79
C ILE A 110 -8.87 -3.24 4.73
N GLU A 111 -8.54 -3.42 3.44
CA GLU A 111 -9.49 -3.37 2.31
C GLU A 111 -10.62 -4.40 2.50
N ALA A 112 -10.29 -5.64 2.90
CA ALA A 112 -11.25 -6.71 3.13
C ALA A 112 -12.20 -6.45 4.31
N VAL A 113 -11.72 -5.88 5.42
CA VAL A 113 -12.57 -5.54 6.59
C VAL A 113 -13.35 -4.25 6.34
N GLY A 114 -12.75 -3.26 5.67
CA GLY A 114 -13.36 -1.98 5.34
C GLY A 114 -14.63 -2.13 4.50
N GLY A 115 -14.56 -2.96 3.45
CA GLY A 115 -15.62 -3.13 2.47
C GLY A 115 -15.48 -2.16 1.28
N PRO A 116 -16.39 -2.22 0.29
CA PRO A 116 -16.32 -1.38 -0.90
C PRO A 116 -16.48 0.10 -0.58
N VAL A 117 -15.65 0.94 -1.19
CA VAL A 117 -15.72 2.41 -1.07
C VAL A 117 -16.69 2.96 -2.12
N ASP A 118 -17.56 3.88 -1.69
CA ASP A 118 -18.48 4.62 -2.56
C ASP A 118 -18.29 6.13 -2.40
N LEU A 119 -17.48 6.71 -3.30
CA LEU A 119 -17.20 8.13 -3.41
C LEU A 119 -18.40 8.96 -3.92
N SER A 120 -19.54 8.35 -4.28
CA SER A 120 -20.77 9.11 -4.52
C SER A 120 -21.42 9.59 -3.22
N VAL A 121 -21.22 8.85 -2.12
CA VAL A 121 -21.70 9.16 -0.77
C VAL A 121 -20.58 9.83 0.05
N ASP A 122 -19.39 9.22 0.07
CA ASP A 122 -18.27 9.57 0.95
C ASP A 122 -17.28 10.57 0.32
N LEU A 123 -17.72 11.39 -0.63
CA LEU A 123 -16.83 12.30 -1.37
C LEU A 123 -16.18 13.35 -0.47
N ASP A 124 -16.93 13.81 0.53
CA ASP A 124 -16.51 14.80 1.53
C ASP A 124 -15.32 14.29 2.37
N LYS A 125 -15.24 12.98 2.63
CA LYS A 125 -14.11 12.35 3.33
C LYS A 125 -12.79 12.47 2.57
N LEU A 126 -12.79 12.76 1.26
CA LEU A 126 -11.54 13.05 0.54
C LEU A 126 -10.99 14.47 0.83
N GLN A 127 -11.79 15.39 1.36
CA GLN A 127 -11.42 16.80 1.56
C GLN A 127 -10.20 16.94 2.47
N GLY A 128 -9.30 17.88 2.12
CA GLY A 128 -8.19 18.29 2.99
C GLY A 128 -6.81 17.92 2.47
N ARG A 129 -5.82 17.86 3.37
CA ARG A 129 -4.40 17.64 3.05
C ARG A 129 -3.98 16.26 3.53
N TRP A 130 -3.61 15.40 2.57
CA TRP A 130 -3.20 14.03 2.82
C TRP A 130 -1.68 13.90 2.70
N LYS A 131 -1.00 13.42 3.74
CA LYS A 131 0.44 13.12 3.73
C LYS A 131 0.67 11.69 3.26
N LEU A 132 1.45 11.51 2.20
CA LEU A 132 1.87 10.20 1.72
C LEU A 132 2.92 9.63 2.67
N ILE A 133 2.62 8.50 3.31
CA ILE A 133 3.55 7.79 4.18
C ILE A 133 4.24 6.63 3.48
N TYR A 134 3.65 6.09 2.40
CA TYR A 134 4.20 4.98 1.63
C TYR A 134 3.64 4.92 0.21
N SER A 135 4.50 4.62 -0.77
CA SER A 135 4.13 4.31 -2.15
C SER A 135 5.02 3.19 -2.70
N SER A 136 4.44 2.09 -3.16
CA SER A 136 5.20 1.01 -3.79
C SER A 136 5.88 1.45 -5.10
N ALA A 137 5.35 2.48 -5.76
CA ALA A 137 5.92 3.06 -6.99
C ALA A 137 7.36 3.58 -6.79
N PHE A 138 7.70 4.05 -5.58
CA PHE A 138 9.02 4.63 -5.28
C PHE A 138 10.14 3.59 -5.10
N SER A 139 9.80 2.32 -4.88
CA SER A 139 10.78 1.22 -4.84
C SER A 139 11.38 0.92 -6.22
N SER A 140 10.69 1.31 -7.30
CA SER A 140 10.98 0.91 -8.68
C SER A 140 12.11 1.73 -9.33
N ARG A 141 13.31 1.70 -8.71
CA ARG A 141 14.66 2.02 -9.24
C ARG A 141 14.92 3.36 -9.95
N THR A 142 13.92 4.17 -10.30
CA THR A 142 14.04 5.38 -11.12
C THR A 142 14.10 6.68 -10.31
N LEU A 143 13.50 6.70 -9.12
CA LEU A 143 13.40 7.88 -8.24
C LEU A 143 14.40 7.89 -7.08
N GLY A 144 15.55 7.20 -7.24
CA GLY A 144 16.66 7.30 -6.28
C GLY A 144 16.60 6.32 -5.11
N GLY A 145 16.11 5.09 -5.35
CA GLY A 145 16.31 3.94 -4.46
C GLY A 145 17.78 3.53 -4.40
N SER A 146 18.61 4.35 -3.74
CA SER A 146 20.04 4.11 -3.57
C SER A 146 20.26 3.16 -2.39
N ARG A 147 20.79 1.96 -2.68
CA ARG A 147 21.51 1.19 -1.67
C ARG A 147 22.62 2.08 -1.07
N PRO A 148 22.93 1.96 0.23
CA PRO A 148 24.11 2.60 0.81
C PRO A 148 25.38 2.18 0.03
N GLY A 149 25.94 3.11 -0.72
CA GLY A 149 27.04 2.87 -1.65
C GLY A 149 27.45 4.18 -2.36
N PRO A 150 28.73 4.35 -2.73
CA PRO A 150 29.24 5.61 -3.28
C PRO A 150 28.57 5.94 -4.63
N PRO A 151 28.14 7.20 -4.85
CA PRO A 151 27.32 7.58 -6.01
C PRO A 151 28.14 7.69 -7.30
N THR A 152 28.25 6.59 -8.06
CA THR A 152 28.75 6.64 -9.44
C THR A 152 27.71 7.24 -10.38
N GLY A 153 27.71 8.58 -10.51
CA GLY A 153 27.14 9.26 -11.69
C GLY A 153 26.31 10.53 -11.47
N ARG A 154 25.89 10.88 -10.24
CA ARG A 154 25.14 12.12 -9.98
C ARG A 154 25.97 13.07 -9.12
N LEU A 155 26.28 14.26 -9.67
CA LEU A 155 27.16 15.25 -9.04
C LEU A 155 26.59 15.83 -7.74
N LEU A 156 25.26 15.80 -7.58
CA LEU A 156 24.53 16.28 -6.41
C LEU A 156 23.40 15.29 -6.06
N PRO A 157 23.22 14.93 -4.76
CA PRO A 157 22.08 14.12 -4.33
C PRO A 157 20.79 14.96 -4.34
N ILE A 158 19.68 14.33 -4.73
CA ILE A 158 18.34 14.88 -4.57
C ILE A 158 17.62 14.02 -3.55
N THR A 159 17.22 14.60 -2.41
CA THR A 159 16.48 13.92 -1.35
C THR A 159 14.99 14.25 -1.43
N LEU A 160 14.15 13.20 -1.32
CA LEU A 160 12.70 13.33 -1.32
C LEU A 160 12.21 13.67 0.10
N GLY A 161 11.77 14.90 0.30
CA GLY A 161 11.19 15.42 1.54
C GLY A 161 9.79 14.86 1.81
N GLN A 162 8.86 15.68 2.27
CA GLN A 162 7.48 15.25 2.44
C GLN A 162 6.71 15.28 1.11
N VAL A 163 5.74 14.38 0.97
CA VAL A 163 4.84 14.33 -0.18
C VAL A 163 3.43 14.47 0.36
N PHE A 164 2.68 15.43 -0.15
CA PHE A 164 1.32 15.73 0.23
C PHE A 164 0.41 15.74 -0.99
N GLN A 165 -0.87 15.53 -0.74
CA GLN A 165 -1.93 15.58 -1.74
C GLN A 165 -3.08 16.40 -1.14
N ARG A 166 -3.20 17.66 -1.58
CA ARG A 166 -4.33 18.52 -1.20
C ARG A 166 -5.48 18.25 -2.15
N ILE A 167 -6.65 17.96 -1.61
CA ILE A 167 -7.89 17.76 -2.37
C ILE A 167 -8.89 18.81 -1.93
N ASP A 168 -9.54 19.45 -2.91
CA ASP A 168 -10.71 20.28 -2.70
C ASP A 168 -11.87 19.77 -3.55
N VAL A 169 -12.84 19.15 -2.88
CA VAL A 169 -14.03 18.51 -3.43
C VAL A 169 -14.99 19.52 -4.07
N LEU A 170 -14.98 20.78 -3.61
CA LEU A 170 -15.88 21.83 -4.12
C LEU A 170 -15.37 22.38 -5.45
N SER A 171 -14.09 22.75 -5.51
CA SER A 171 -13.45 23.27 -6.74
C SER A 171 -12.96 22.18 -7.69
N LYS A 172 -12.99 20.91 -7.25
CA LYS A 172 -12.37 19.74 -7.91
C LYS A 172 -10.85 19.85 -8.06
N ASP A 173 -10.18 20.58 -7.16
CA ASP A 173 -8.71 20.69 -7.17
C ASP A 173 -8.04 19.46 -6.55
N PHE A 174 -6.90 19.09 -7.12
CA PHE A 174 -6.07 17.97 -6.70
C PHE A 174 -4.59 18.36 -6.89
N ASP A 175 -3.97 18.86 -5.83
CA ASP A 175 -2.57 19.30 -5.84
C ASP A 175 -1.67 18.21 -5.26
N ASN A 176 -0.79 17.62 -6.09
CA ASN A 176 0.31 16.80 -5.59
C ASN A 176 1.49 17.72 -5.28
N ILE A 177 1.86 17.80 -4.01
CA ILE A 177 2.86 18.73 -3.46
C ILE A 177 4.05 17.90 -2.97
N VAL A 178 5.20 18.08 -3.60
CA VAL A 178 6.44 17.35 -3.30
C VAL A 178 7.48 18.34 -2.79
N GLU A 179 7.95 18.13 -1.57
CA GLU A 179 9.14 18.78 -1.03
C GLU A 179 10.38 18.01 -1.50
N LEU A 180 11.35 18.73 -2.05
CA LEU A 180 12.62 18.22 -2.55
C LEU A 180 13.75 19.02 -1.91
N GLU A 181 14.78 18.31 -1.48
CA GLU A 181 16.04 18.90 -1.05
C GLU A 181 17.09 18.62 -2.13
N LEU A 182 17.68 19.69 -2.65
CA LEU A 182 18.77 19.63 -3.62
C LEU A 182 20.08 19.79 -2.86
N GLY A 183 20.87 18.73 -2.78
CA GLY A 183 22.24 18.81 -2.25
C GLY A 183 23.06 19.80 -3.06
N ALA A 184 23.93 20.55 -2.39
CA ALA A 184 24.82 21.54 -3.00
C ALA A 184 26.29 21.15 -2.78
N PRO A 185 27.23 21.57 -3.64
CA PRO A 185 28.64 21.31 -3.43
C PRO A 185 29.14 22.14 -2.25
N TRP A 186 29.95 21.54 -1.37
CA TRP A 186 30.56 22.25 -0.24
C TRP A 186 31.34 23.49 -0.75
N PRO A 187 31.17 24.69 -0.14
CA PRO A 187 30.54 24.96 1.16
C PRO A 187 29.08 25.45 1.09
N LEU A 188 28.37 25.27 -0.03
CA LEU A 188 27.00 25.77 -0.19
C LEU A 188 26.00 24.94 0.62
N PRO A 189 24.98 25.56 1.25
CA PRO A 189 23.89 24.83 1.89
C PRO A 189 22.97 24.16 0.86
N PRO A 190 22.29 23.05 1.22
CA PRO A 190 21.24 22.48 0.38
C PRO A 190 20.13 23.48 0.06
N VAL A 191 19.49 23.31 -1.10
CA VAL A 191 18.35 24.14 -1.53
C VAL A 191 17.05 23.36 -1.42
N GLU A 192 16.16 23.83 -0.57
CA GLU A 192 14.79 23.30 -0.43
C GLU A 192 13.89 23.84 -1.55
N VAL A 193 13.11 22.96 -2.17
CA VAL A 193 12.21 23.26 -3.28
C VAL A 193 10.89 22.52 -3.08
N THR A 194 9.77 23.25 -3.11
CA THR A 194 8.42 22.68 -3.16
C THR A 194 7.91 22.70 -4.60
N ALA A 195 7.70 21.53 -5.19
CA ALA A 195 7.02 21.38 -6.48
C ALA A 195 5.54 21.05 -6.24
N THR A 196 4.63 21.85 -6.79
CA THR A 196 3.18 21.63 -6.75
C THR A 196 2.67 21.34 -8.16
N LEU A 197 2.16 20.13 -8.37
CA LEU A 197 1.51 19.70 -9.59
C LEU A 197 -0.01 19.84 -9.37
N ALA A 198 -0.59 20.89 -9.95
CA ALA A 198 -2.02 21.15 -9.87
C ALA A 198 -2.77 20.33 -10.92
N HIS A 199 -3.80 19.62 -10.48
CA HIS A 199 -4.71 18.85 -11.32
C HIS A 199 -6.16 19.19 -10.99
N LYS A 200 -7.07 18.93 -11.93
CA LYS A 200 -8.49 18.72 -11.62
C LYS A 200 -8.78 17.24 -11.47
N PHE A 201 -9.80 16.89 -10.69
CA PHE A 201 -10.23 15.49 -10.55
C PHE A 201 -11.72 15.27 -10.83
N GLU A 202 -12.02 14.10 -11.38
CA GLU A 202 -13.36 13.60 -11.67
C GLU A 202 -13.52 12.19 -11.07
N VAL A 203 -14.67 11.91 -10.47
CA VAL A 203 -14.99 10.57 -9.93
C VAL A 203 -15.50 9.70 -11.06
N THR A 204 -15.01 8.47 -11.14
CA THR A 204 -15.34 7.49 -12.18
C THR A 204 -15.75 6.17 -11.52
N GLY A 205 -16.98 5.71 -11.75
CA GLY A 205 -17.55 4.57 -11.03
C GLY A 205 -17.83 4.91 -9.55
N SER A 206 -17.71 3.91 -8.67
CA SER A 206 -17.89 4.06 -7.22
C SER A 206 -16.63 4.56 -6.50
N SER A 207 -15.46 4.05 -6.88
CA SER A 207 -14.19 4.20 -6.16
C SER A 207 -13.07 4.85 -6.99
N GLY A 208 -13.26 4.99 -8.31
CA GLY A 208 -12.25 5.51 -9.24
C GLY A 208 -12.16 7.04 -9.21
N VAL A 209 -10.94 7.54 -9.34
CA VAL A 209 -10.63 8.96 -9.46
C VAL A 209 -9.67 9.18 -10.62
N LYS A 210 -10.12 10.00 -11.57
CA LYS A 210 -9.35 10.43 -12.73
C LYS A 210 -8.85 11.84 -12.50
N ILE A 211 -7.56 12.07 -12.68
CA ILE A 211 -6.91 13.37 -12.55
C ILE A 211 -6.44 13.90 -13.91
N VAL A 212 -6.60 15.20 -14.13
CA VAL A 212 -6.18 15.93 -15.34
C VAL A 212 -5.24 17.05 -14.93
N PHE A 213 -4.00 16.98 -15.38
CA PHE A 213 -2.95 17.96 -15.09
C PHE A 213 -3.31 19.33 -15.66
N GLN A 214 -3.07 20.38 -14.87
CA GLN A 214 -3.21 21.77 -15.28
C GLN A 214 -1.85 22.47 -15.43
N LYS A 215 -1.05 22.48 -14.36
CA LYS A 215 0.26 23.17 -14.33
C LYS A 215 1.17 22.65 -13.24
N THR A 216 2.48 22.90 -13.40
CA THR A 216 3.46 22.74 -12.32
C THR A 216 3.88 24.12 -11.82
N THR A 217 3.86 24.33 -10.51
CA THR A 217 4.43 25.50 -9.85
C THR A 217 5.60 25.05 -8.98
N VAL A 218 6.76 25.66 -9.15
CA VAL A 218 7.96 25.37 -8.36
C VAL A 218 8.28 26.57 -7.48
N LYS A 219 8.43 26.34 -6.17
CA LYS A 219 8.76 27.36 -5.17
C LYS A 219 10.05 26.95 -4.47
N THR A 220 10.98 27.88 -4.32
CA THR A 220 12.13 27.71 -3.42
C THR A 220 11.71 28.01 -1.98
N THR A 221 12.23 27.24 -1.03
CA THR A 221 11.94 27.37 0.41
C THR A 221 13.22 27.80 1.15
N GLY A 222 13.12 28.11 2.44
CA GLY A 222 14.25 28.58 3.25
C GLY A 222 14.78 29.95 2.79
N ASN A 223 16.11 30.11 2.74
CA ASN A 223 16.78 31.38 2.42
C ASN A 223 16.49 31.92 1.00
N LEU A 224 15.93 31.08 0.11
CA LEU A 224 15.56 31.45 -1.26
C LEU A 224 14.04 31.66 -1.42
N SER A 225 13.28 31.78 -0.32
CA SER A 225 11.83 32.02 -0.36
C SER A 225 11.42 33.37 -0.97
N GLN A 226 12.37 34.29 -1.18
CA GLN A 226 12.16 35.57 -1.86
C GLN A 226 12.04 35.44 -3.39
N ILE A 227 12.47 34.32 -3.97
CA ILE A 227 12.35 34.07 -5.41
C ILE A 227 10.87 33.77 -5.72
N PRO A 228 10.25 34.47 -6.69
CA PRO A 228 8.84 34.25 -7.01
C PRO A 228 8.61 32.82 -7.55
N PRO A 229 7.44 32.20 -7.25
CA PRO A 229 7.08 30.90 -7.79
C PRO A 229 7.19 30.86 -9.32
N LEU A 230 7.94 29.88 -9.84
CA LEU A 230 8.06 29.66 -11.27
C LEU A 230 6.96 28.69 -11.73
N GLU A 231 6.05 29.17 -12.55
CA GLU A 231 5.11 28.32 -13.28
C GLU A 231 5.84 27.68 -14.47
N VAL A 232 6.00 26.37 -14.44
CA VAL A 232 6.63 25.61 -15.53
C VAL A 232 5.53 24.82 -16.23
N PRO A 233 5.31 25.00 -17.55
CA PRO A 233 4.20 24.36 -18.26
C PRO A 233 4.34 22.83 -18.33
N GLN A 234 5.55 22.29 -18.10
CA GLN A 234 5.80 20.85 -17.99
C GLN A 234 6.89 20.59 -16.95
N LEU A 235 6.78 19.48 -16.20
CA LEU A 235 7.89 19.03 -15.35
C LEU A 235 9.14 18.71 -16.18
N PRO A 236 10.35 18.95 -15.63
CA PRO A 236 11.57 18.35 -16.14
C PRO A 236 11.42 16.84 -16.31
N GLU A 237 12.00 16.30 -17.39
CA GLU A 237 11.83 14.89 -17.78
C GLU A 237 12.16 13.90 -16.66
N ALA A 238 13.16 14.21 -15.83
CA ALA A 238 13.58 13.42 -14.68
C ALA A 238 12.55 13.32 -13.52
N LEU A 239 11.47 14.13 -13.54
CA LEU A 239 10.38 14.11 -12.55
C LEU A 239 9.02 13.74 -13.17
N ARG A 240 9.00 13.36 -14.45
CA ARG A 240 7.77 13.09 -15.20
C ARG A 240 7.36 11.62 -15.04
N PRO A 241 6.09 11.32 -14.69
CA PRO A 241 5.57 9.96 -14.79
C PRO A 241 5.66 9.42 -16.22
N PRO A 242 5.94 8.12 -16.43
CA PRO A 242 6.13 7.56 -17.77
C PRO A 242 4.83 7.39 -18.58
N THR A 243 3.66 7.44 -17.94
CA THR A 243 2.36 7.22 -18.58
C THR A 243 1.52 8.50 -18.69
N ASN A 244 0.90 8.62 -19.87
CA ASN A 244 -0.04 9.64 -20.36
C ASN A 244 0.29 11.14 -20.18
N ARG A 245 0.12 11.90 -21.26
CA ARG A 245 0.73 13.24 -21.45
C ARG A 245 0.09 14.39 -20.65
N GLY A 246 -0.70 14.08 -19.62
CA GLY A 246 -1.45 15.06 -18.83
C GLY A 246 -2.63 14.50 -18.03
N SER A 247 -2.76 13.18 -17.86
CA SER A 247 -3.82 12.58 -17.04
C SER A 247 -3.36 11.30 -16.36
N GLY A 248 -3.96 10.97 -15.22
CA GLY A 248 -3.74 9.74 -14.47
C GLY A 248 -5.04 9.23 -13.86
N GLU A 249 -5.06 7.97 -13.46
CA GLU A 249 -6.24 7.33 -12.89
C GLU A 249 -5.81 6.41 -11.74
N PHE A 250 -6.61 6.37 -10.68
CA PHE A 250 -6.39 5.51 -9.52
C PHE A 250 -7.71 5.19 -8.83
N GLU A 251 -7.74 4.13 -8.06
CA GLU A 251 -8.89 3.71 -7.26
C GLU A 251 -8.65 4.00 -5.77
N VAL A 252 -9.67 4.46 -5.05
CA VAL A 252 -9.68 4.57 -3.59
C VAL A 252 -10.26 3.28 -3.02
N THR A 253 -9.40 2.41 -2.49
CA THR A 253 -9.80 1.08 -1.99
C THR A 253 -10.12 1.05 -0.50
N PHE A 254 -9.67 2.07 0.25
CA PHE A 254 -10.07 2.28 1.64
C PHE A 254 -10.02 3.78 1.99
N LEU A 255 -11.03 4.27 2.71
CA LEU A 255 -11.14 5.66 3.12
C LEU A 255 -11.85 5.78 4.47
N ASP A 256 -11.24 6.49 5.42
CA ASP A 256 -11.88 6.95 6.64
C ASP A 256 -11.42 8.36 7.04
N SER A 257 -11.63 8.75 8.30
CA SER A 257 -11.33 10.09 8.82
C SER A 257 -9.84 10.44 8.90
N ASP A 258 -8.94 9.45 8.97
CA ASP A 258 -7.50 9.68 9.16
C ASP A 258 -6.60 8.94 8.17
N THR A 259 -7.10 7.90 7.49
CA THR A 259 -6.33 7.02 6.63
C THR A 259 -7.02 6.87 5.27
N ARG A 260 -6.23 6.89 4.20
CA ARG A 260 -6.68 6.55 2.84
C ARG A 260 -5.68 5.64 2.15
N ILE A 261 -6.17 4.56 1.56
CA ILE A 261 -5.40 3.66 0.70
C ILE A 261 -5.90 3.84 -0.74
N THR A 262 -4.96 3.96 -1.68
CA THR A 262 -5.29 4.00 -3.11
C THR A 262 -4.43 3.04 -3.91
N ARG A 263 -4.98 2.57 -5.04
CA ARG A 263 -4.33 1.70 -6.02
C ARG A 263 -4.21 2.45 -7.34
N GLY A 264 -3.00 2.62 -7.86
CA GLY A 264 -2.79 3.22 -9.19
C GLY A 264 -3.24 2.30 -10.34
N ASP A 265 -3.36 2.86 -11.54
CA ASP A 265 -3.58 2.15 -12.82
C ASP A 265 -2.75 0.86 -13.00
N ARG A 266 -1.52 0.83 -12.46
CA ARG A 266 -0.58 -0.30 -12.51
C ARG A 266 -0.56 -1.16 -11.23
N GLY A 267 -1.56 -1.03 -10.36
CA GLY A 267 -1.63 -1.71 -9.06
C GLY A 267 -0.73 -1.10 -7.97
N GLU A 268 -0.20 0.10 -8.19
CA GLU A 268 0.67 0.80 -7.24
C GLU A 268 -0.06 1.09 -5.93
N LEU A 269 0.38 0.51 -4.82
CA LEU A 269 -0.15 0.78 -3.49
C LEU A 269 0.36 2.13 -2.98
N ARG A 270 -0.56 3.01 -2.57
CA ARG A 270 -0.25 4.30 -1.96
C ARG A 270 -1.05 4.44 -0.66
N VAL A 271 -0.37 4.76 0.43
CA VAL A 271 -0.96 4.91 1.76
C VAL A 271 -0.77 6.34 2.25
N PHE A 272 -1.86 6.97 2.64
CA PHE A 272 -1.92 8.35 3.10
C PHE A 272 -2.53 8.43 4.50
N VAL A 273 -2.09 9.44 5.25
CA VAL A 273 -2.73 9.88 6.49
C VAL A 273 -3.14 11.35 6.38
N ILE A 274 -4.17 11.78 7.11
CA ILE A 274 -4.57 13.19 7.18
C ILE A 274 -3.47 14.03 7.87
N SER A 275 -3.35 15.31 7.49
CA SER A 275 -2.28 16.23 7.93
C SER A 275 -2.74 17.68 8.07
#